data_AF-A0A1M3PG08-F1
#
_entry.id   AF-A0A1M3PG08-F1
#
_cell.length_a   1.000
_cell.length_b   1.000
_cell.length_c   1.000
_cell.angle_alpha   90.00
_cell.angle_beta   90.00
_cell.angle_gamma   90.00
#
_symmetry.space_group_name_H-M   'P 1'
#
loop_
_entity.id
_entity.type
_entity.pdbx_description
1 polymer ?
#
loop_
_entity_poly.entity_id
_entity_poly.type
_entity_poly.pdbx_seq_one_letter_code
_entity_poly.pdbx_strand_id
1 'polypeptide(L)'
;MSDKPVKFDHDNPEWTKEDFARAKPLSAYPDLAAAMKKARGAQKAPTKKAVSIRLDADLVDRLRASGRGWQGRVNELLRRALD
;
A
#
# COMPACT_ATOMS: atom_id res chain seq x y z
N MET A 1 -3.28 -15.73 4.31
CA MET A 1 -4.68 -15.70 3.81
C MET A 1 -5.58 -15.67 5.03
N SER A 2 -6.56 -14.77 5.12
CA SER A 2 -7.43 -14.69 6.29
C SER A 2 -8.31 -15.94 6.39
N ASP A 3 -8.33 -16.58 7.55
CA ASP A 3 -9.09 -17.81 7.88
C ASP A 3 -10.60 -17.53 8.09
N LYS A 4 -11.18 -16.60 7.33
CA LYS A 4 -12.60 -16.29 7.44
C LYS A 4 -13.39 -17.26 6.55
N PRO A 5 -14.41 -17.94 7.07
CA PRO A 5 -15.26 -18.80 6.25
C PRO A 5 -15.94 -17.96 5.17
N VAL A 6 -15.92 -18.44 3.93
CA VAL A 6 -16.64 -17.82 2.82
C VAL A 6 -18.14 -17.97 3.10
N LYS A 7 -18.84 -16.85 3.27
CA LYS A 7 -20.29 -16.83 3.40
C LYS A 7 -20.88 -16.62 2.01
N PHE A 8 -21.49 -17.66 1.46
CA PHE A 8 -22.27 -17.54 0.23
C PHE A 8 -23.62 -16.88 0.54
N ASP A 9 -23.96 -15.86 -0.22
CA ASP A 9 -25.28 -15.24 -0.17
C ASP A 9 -26.19 -15.96 -1.15
N HIS A 10 -27.21 -16.64 -0.63
CA HIS A 10 -28.17 -17.40 -1.45
C HIS A 10 -29.13 -16.50 -2.23
N ASP A 11 -29.25 -15.22 -1.85
CA ASP A 11 -30.10 -14.24 -2.52
C ASP A 11 -29.38 -13.56 -3.70
N ASN A 12 -28.06 -13.78 -3.87
CA ASN A 12 -27.29 -13.23 -4.97
C ASN A 12 -27.33 -14.19 -6.17
N PRO A 13 -28.10 -13.88 -7.25
CA PRO A 13 -28.22 -14.77 -8.39
C PRO A 13 -26.89 -14.92 -9.13
N GLU A 14 -26.74 -16.04 -9.84
CA GLU A 14 -25.63 -16.21 -10.76
C GLU A 14 -25.71 -15.20 -11.91
N TRP A 15 -24.56 -14.68 -12.33
CA TRP A 15 -24.48 -13.77 -13.46
C TRP A 15 -24.69 -14.51 -14.77
N THR A 16 -25.62 -14.02 -15.57
CA THR A 16 -25.93 -14.53 -16.90
C THR A 16 -25.10 -13.84 -17.98
N LYS A 17 -25.13 -14.34 -19.22
CA LYS A 17 -24.45 -13.69 -20.35
C LYS A 17 -25.07 -12.32 -20.65
N GLU A 18 -26.37 -12.20 -20.43
CA GLU A 18 -27.15 -10.98 -20.57
C GLU A 18 -26.69 -9.93 -19.56
N ASP A 19 -26.34 -10.33 -18.33
CA ASP A 19 -25.78 -9.45 -17.30
C ASP A 19 -24.42 -8.86 -17.72
N PHE A 20 -23.56 -9.67 -18.34
CA PHE A 20 -22.32 -9.18 -18.91
C PHE A 20 -22.55 -8.26 -20.11
N ALA A 21 -23.54 -8.55 -20.96
CA ALA A 21 -23.87 -7.73 -22.13
C ALA A 21 -24.38 -6.33 -21.74
N ARG A 22 -25.10 -6.21 -20.61
CA ARG A 22 -25.59 -4.92 -20.07
C ARG A 22 -24.59 -4.18 -19.19
N ALA A 23 -23.47 -4.81 -18.84
CA ALA A 23 -22.45 -4.20 -17.99
C ALA A 23 -21.85 -2.97 -18.68
N LYS A 24 -21.65 -1.89 -17.92
CA LYS A 24 -21.06 -0.64 -18.43
C LYS A 24 -19.70 -0.38 -17.77
N PRO A 25 -18.72 0.15 -18.51
CA PRO A 25 -17.45 0.55 -17.92
C PRO A 25 -17.68 1.66 -16.88
N LEU A 26 -16.76 1.79 -15.91
CA LEU A 26 -16.84 2.82 -14.86
C LEU A 26 -16.92 4.24 -15.44
N SER A 27 -16.37 4.46 -16.64
CA SER A 27 -16.46 5.74 -17.36
C SER A 27 -17.89 6.17 -17.70
N ALA A 28 -18.84 5.23 -17.75
CA ALA A 28 -20.26 5.52 -17.94
C ALA A 28 -20.93 6.09 -16.69
N TYR A 29 -20.22 6.15 -15.55
CA TYR A 29 -20.73 6.63 -14.25
C TYR A 29 -19.80 7.72 -13.68
N PRO A 30 -19.91 8.97 -14.13
CA PRO A 30 -18.96 10.03 -13.79
C PRO A 30 -18.89 10.34 -12.29
N ASP A 31 -20.01 10.32 -11.58
CA ASP A 31 -20.05 10.58 -10.13
C ASP A 31 -19.34 9.48 -9.32
N LEU A 32 -19.52 8.22 -9.71
CA LEU A 32 -18.81 7.07 -9.15
C LEU A 32 -17.31 7.12 -9.45
N ALA A 33 -16.94 7.48 -10.67
CA ALA A 33 -15.54 7.64 -11.07
C ALA A 33 -14.83 8.75 -10.25
N ALA A 34 -15.53 9.86 -9.98
CA ALA A 34 -15.03 10.93 -9.14
C ALA A 34 -14.87 10.50 -7.67
N ALA A 35 -15.80 9.71 -7.13
CA ALA A 35 -15.72 9.17 -5.79
C ALA A 35 -14.56 8.15 -5.63
N MET A 36 -14.32 7.30 -6.64
CA MET A 36 -13.27 6.29 -6.63
C MET A 36 -11.85 6.88 -6.72
N LYS A 37 -11.68 8.07 -7.33
CA LYS A 37 -10.41 8.81 -7.33
C LYS A 37 -9.93 9.24 -5.93
N LYS A 38 -10.77 9.14 -4.88
CA LYS A 38 -10.35 9.34 -3.49
C LYS A 38 -9.59 8.16 -2.89
N ALA A 39 -9.44 7.03 -3.60
CA ALA A 39 -8.49 6.01 -3.22
C ALA A 39 -7.07 6.61 -3.20
N ARG A 40 -6.28 6.26 -2.16
CA ARG A 40 -4.96 6.84 -1.86
C ARG A 40 -4.15 7.02 -3.15
N GLY A 41 -3.95 8.28 -3.56
CA GLY A 41 -3.26 8.59 -4.82
C GLY A 41 -1.83 8.06 -4.84
N ALA A 42 -1.23 7.98 -6.04
CA ALA A 42 0.17 7.61 -6.19
C ALA A 42 1.05 8.38 -5.19
N GLN A 43 1.98 7.69 -4.55
CA GLN A 43 2.91 8.27 -3.59
C GLN A 43 3.64 9.46 -4.24
N LYS A 44 3.26 10.69 -3.89
CA LYS A 44 3.75 11.93 -4.55
C LYS A 44 5.19 12.28 -4.19
N ALA A 45 5.71 11.75 -3.08
CA ALA A 45 7.10 11.95 -2.68
C ALA A 45 8.03 10.96 -3.40
N PRO A 46 9.26 11.36 -3.79
CA PRO A 46 10.23 10.43 -4.34
C PRO A 46 10.40 9.25 -3.39
N THR A 47 10.23 8.05 -3.93
CA THR A 47 10.32 6.83 -3.16
C THR A 47 11.76 6.66 -2.68
N LYS A 48 11.93 6.37 -1.39
CA LYS A 48 13.24 6.00 -0.85
C LYS A 48 13.78 4.83 -1.68
N LYS A 49 15.05 4.91 -2.11
CA LYS A 49 15.69 3.80 -2.80
C LYS A 49 16.07 2.74 -1.77
N ALA A 50 15.53 1.53 -1.93
CA ALA A 50 15.94 0.39 -1.12
C ALA A 50 17.34 -0.06 -1.57
N VAL A 51 18.31 0.01 -0.67
CA VAL A 51 19.67 -0.47 -0.89
C VAL A 51 20.00 -1.49 0.19
N SER A 52 20.76 -2.52 -0.16
CA SER A 52 21.27 -3.51 0.80
C SER A 52 22.69 -3.12 1.20
N ILE A 53 22.89 -2.77 2.47
CA ILE A 53 24.20 -2.47 3.06
C ILE A 53 24.37 -3.30 4.33
N ARG A 54 25.63 -3.63 4.67
CA ARG A 54 25.98 -4.24 5.96
C ARG A 54 26.47 -3.14 6.90
N LEU A 55 26.03 -3.20 8.15
CA LEU A 55 26.45 -2.31 9.24
C LEU A 55 26.99 -3.17 10.37
N ASP A 56 27.87 -2.60 11.19
CA ASP A 56 28.39 -3.28 12.37
C ASP A 56 27.24 -3.64 13.34
N ALA A 57 27.36 -4.81 13.96
CA ALA A 57 26.29 -5.38 14.77
C ALA A 57 25.92 -4.48 15.96
N ASP A 58 26.91 -3.92 16.64
CA ASP A 58 26.73 -3.04 17.80
C ASP A 58 26.01 -1.73 17.41
N LEU A 59 26.25 -1.21 16.20
CA LEU A 59 25.55 -0.05 15.67
C LEU A 59 24.08 -0.35 15.40
N VAL A 60 23.78 -1.51 14.79
CA VAL A 60 22.41 -1.97 14.56
C VAL A 60 21.65 -2.14 15.88
N ASP A 61 22.30 -2.72 16.89
CA ASP A 61 21.70 -2.95 18.20
C ASP A 61 21.36 -1.64 18.90
N ARG A 62 22.30 -0.67 18.93
CA ARG A 62 22.05 0.67 19.49
C ARG A 62 20.90 1.38 18.76
N LEU A 63 20.86 1.29 17.44
CA LEU A 63 19.78 1.89 16.65
C LEU A 63 18.44 1.22 16.95
N ARG A 64 18.36 -0.11 16.99
CA ARG A 64 17.11 -0.81 17.32
C ARG A 64 16.63 -0.51 18.73
N ALA A 65 17.54 -0.41 19.69
CA ALA A 65 17.23 -0.03 21.07
C ALA A 65 16.60 1.36 21.19
N SER A 66 16.86 2.27 20.24
CA SER A 66 16.21 3.59 20.20
C SER A 66 14.69 3.54 19.94
N GLY A 67 14.16 2.37 19.56
CA GLY A 67 12.72 2.10 19.42
C GLY A 67 12.15 2.39 18.03
N ARG A 68 10.82 2.54 17.96
CA ARG A 68 10.08 2.75 16.71
C ARG A 68 10.67 3.93 15.94
N GLY A 69 10.89 3.73 14.63
CA GLY A 69 11.44 4.76 13.74
C GLY A 69 12.98 4.79 13.65
N TRP A 70 13.69 3.80 14.21
CA TRP A 70 15.16 3.73 14.11
C TRP A 70 15.68 3.76 12.66
N GLN A 71 15.00 3.11 11.70
CA GLN A 71 15.38 3.17 10.28
C GLN A 71 15.27 4.59 9.70
N GLY A 72 14.29 5.38 10.17
CA GLY A 72 14.17 6.79 9.82
C GLY A 72 15.34 7.60 10.37
N ARG A 73 15.72 7.34 11.63
CA ARG A 73 16.90 7.96 12.26
C ARG A 73 18.20 7.63 11.52
N VAL A 74 18.37 6.41 10.99
CA VAL A 74 19.52 6.07 10.13
C VAL A 74 19.58 6.97 8.91
N ASN A 75 18.45 7.17 8.22
CA ASN A 75 18.39 8.03 7.05
C ASN A 75 18.73 9.49 7.37
N GLU A 76 18.26 10.02 8.51
CA GLU A 76 18.59 11.38 8.96
C GLU A 76 20.07 11.53 9.31
N LEU A 77 20.67 10.55 9.99
CA LEU A 77 22.10 10.55 10.30
C LEU A 77 22.96 10.57 9.03
N LEU A 78 22.60 9.76 8.03
CA LEU A 78 23.31 9.72 6.74
C LEU A 78 23.17 11.04 5.98
N ARG A 79 21.99 11.68 6.01
CA ARG A 79 21.80 13.00 5.39
C ARG A 79 22.69 14.05 6.04
N ARG A 80 22.69 14.13 7.37
CA ARG A 80 23.53 15.07 8.13
C ARG A 80 25.04 14.87 7.95
N ALA A 81 25.48 13.66 7.62
CA ALA A 81 26.90 13.35 7.41
C ALA A 81 27.37 13.63 5.98
N LEU A 82 26.44 13.82 5.03
CA LEU A 82 26.71 14.08 3.61
C LEU A 82 26.42 15.53 3.20
N ASP A 83 25.67 16.27 4.01
CA ASP A 83 25.52 17.72 3.94
C ASP A 83 26.79 18.41 4.49
#